data_AF-M3HAN1-F1
#
_entry.id   AF-M3HAN1-F1
#
_cell.length_a   1.000
_cell.length_b   1.000
_cell.length_c   1.000
_cell.angle_alpha   90.00
_cell.angle_beta   90.00
_cell.angle_gamma   90.00
#
_symmetry.space_group_name_H-M   'P 1'
#
loop_
_entity.id
_entity.type
_entity.pdbx_description
1 polymer ?
#
loop_
_entity_poly.entity_id
_entity_poly.type
_entity_poly.pdbx_seq_one_letter_code
_entity_poly.pdbx_strand_id
1 'polypeptide(L)' 'MEIEKDKLSHFWSLTSNECLTLTQSNRNGLSEEEAKKRLLQFGENKLSSKKKLPQLVYFFSI' A
#
# COMPACT_ATOMS: atom_id res chain seq x y z
N MET A 1 -0.17 8.16 -11.59
CA MET A 1 -1.56 8.38 -11.15
C MET A 1 -1.54 8.27 -9.64
N GLU A 2 -1.45 9.40 -8.97
CA GLU A 2 -1.42 9.51 -7.51
C GLU A 2 -2.85 9.27 -7.06
N ILE A 3 -3.14 8.13 -6.40
CA ILE A 3 -4.40 8.03 -5.67
C ILE A 3 -4.26 9.08 -4.58
N GLU A 4 -5.03 10.16 -4.70
CA GLU A 4 -5.13 11.20 -3.67
C GLU A 4 -5.46 10.49 -2.36
N LYS A 5 -4.43 10.26 -1.52
CA LYS A 5 -4.57 9.57 -0.23
C LYS A 5 -5.67 10.20 0.63
N ASP A 6 -5.91 11.49 0.44
CA ASP A 6 -6.98 12.25 1.07
C ASP A 6 -8.38 11.72 0.76
N LYS A 7 -8.65 11.24 -0.46
CA LYS A 7 -10.01 10.79 -0.84
C LYS A 7 -10.44 9.51 -0.11
N LEU A 8 -9.49 8.68 0.35
CA LEU A 8 -9.78 7.47 1.12
C LEU A 8 -9.53 7.62 2.63
N SER A 9 -9.15 8.81 3.08
CA SER A 9 -8.89 9.10 4.51
C SER A 9 -10.08 8.78 5.41
N HIS A 10 -11.30 8.75 4.86
CA HIS A 10 -12.55 8.46 5.56
C HIS A 10 -13.36 7.33 4.91
N PHE A 11 -12.70 6.29 4.40
CA PHE A 11 -13.37 5.18 3.68
C PHE A 11 -14.50 4.50 4.49
N TRP A 12 -14.45 4.54 5.82
CA TRP A 12 -15.49 3.99 6.70
C TRP A 12 -16.84 4.73 6.61
N SER A 13 -16.86 5.95 6.06
CA SER A 13 -18.08 6.73 5.84
C SER A 13 -18.74 6.43 4.48
N LEU A 14 -18.05 5.68 3.61
CA LEU A 14 -18.48 5.41 2.25
C LEU A 14 -19.27 4.11 2.16
N THR A 15 -20.19 4.06 1.21
CA THR A 15 -20.87 2.82 0.82
C THR A 15 -19.91 1.88 0.08
N SER A 16 -20.27 0.61 0.01
CA SER A 16 -19.46 -0.40 -0.69
C SER A 16 -19.25 -0.05 -2.18
N ASN A 17 -20.24 0.54 -2.85
CA ASN A 17 -20.12 0.92 -4.26
C ASN A 17 -19.18 2.12 -4.47
N GLU A 18 -19.20 3.09 -3.56
CA GLU A 18 -18.28 4.23 -3.60
C GLU A 18 -16.84 3.77 -3.38
N CYS A 19 -16.62 2.88 -2.40
CA CYS A 19 -15.31 2.26 -2.18
C CYS A 19 -14.80 1.52 -3.43
N LEU A 20 -15.66 0.72 -4.09
CA LEU A 20 -15.29 0.03 -5.33
C LEU A 20 -14.92 1.01 -6.44
N THR A 21 -15.68 2.10 -6.57
CA THR A 21 -15.42 3.12 -7.60
C THR A 21 -14.10 3.85 -7.34
N LEU A 22 -13.85 4.28 -6.10
CA LEU A 22 -12.62 5.00 -5.73
C LEU A 22 -11.37 4.12 -5.82
N THR A 23 -11.48 2.84 -5.45
CA THR A 23 -10.38 1.87 -5.56
C THR A 23 -10.25 1.24 -6.95
N GLN A 24 -11.13 1.63 -7.88
CA GLN A 24 -11.23 1.08 -9.25
C GLN A 24 -11.30 -0.45 -9.24
N SER A 25 -12.05 -1.00 -8.29
CA SER A 25 -12.17 -2.44 -8.04
C SER A 25 -13.56 -2.94 -8.45
N ASN A 26 -13.71 -4.26 -8.49
CA ASN A 26 -14.94 -4.94 -8.87
C ASN A 26 -15.43 -5.83 -7.71
N ARG A 27 -16.74 -6.07 -7.64
CA ARG A 27 -17.39 -7.03 -6.74
C ARG A 27 -16.87 -8.46 -6.91
N ASN A 28 -16.39 -8.81 -8.09
CA ASN A 28 -15.83 -10.13 -8.37
C ASN A 28 -14.33 -10.24 -8.04
N GLY A 29 -13.75 -9.22 -7.42
CA GLY A 29 -12.31 -9.14 -7.17
C GLY A 29 -11.53 -8.63 -8.39
N LEU A 30 -10.21 -8.78 -8.32
CA LEU A 30 -9.28 -8.29 -9.33
C LEU A 30 -8.82 -9.43 -10.24
N SER A 31 -8.57 -9.10 -11.51
CA SER A 31 -7.86 -10.03 -12.40
C SER A 31 -6.38 -10.13 -12.00
N GLU A 32 -5.69 -11.16 -12.50
CA GLU A 32 -4.26 -11.34 -12.24
C GLU A 32 -3.43 -10.18 -12.79
N GLU A 33 -3.77 -9.67 -13.98
CA GLU A 33 -3.11 -8.55 -14.62
C GLU A 33 -3.30 -7.25 -13.83
N GLU A 34 -4.52 -7.03 -13.31
CA GLU A 34 -4.83 -5.89 -12.46
C GLU A 34 -4.08 -5.95 -11.12
N ALA A 35 -4.01 -7.14 -10.52
CA ALA A 35 -3.26 -7.36 -9.29
C ALA A 35 -1.76 -7.08 -9.50
N LYS A 36 -1.17 -7.56 -10.61
CA LYS A 36 0.23 -7.27 -10.97
C LYS A 36 0.48 -5.78 -11.18
N LYS A 37 -0.42 -5.09 -11.89
CA LYS A 37 -0.32 -3.62 -12.08
C LYS A 37 -0.37 -2.88 -10.75
N ARG A 38 -1.26 -3.29 -9.84
CA ARG A 38 -1.37 -2.69 -8.49
C ARG A 38 -0.14 -2.98 -7.64
N LEU A 39 0.41 -4.19 -7.69
CA LEU A 39 1.63 -4.54 -6.97
C LEU A 39 2.82 -3.65 -7.42
N LEU A 40 2.93 -3.40 -8.73
CA LEU A 40 3.94 -2.47 -9.28
C LEU A 40 3.69 -1.02 -8.84
N GLN A 41 2.44 -0.61 -8.67
CA GLN A 41 2.06 0.75 -8.30
C GLN A 41 2.23 1.05 -6.80
N PHE A 42 1.78 0.15 -5.93
CA PHE A 42 1.73 0.39 -4.47
C PHE A 42 2.84 -0.33 -3.71
N GLY A 43 3.48 -1.32 -4.33
CA GLY A 43 4.44 -2.20 -3.67
C GLY A 43 3.77 -3.28 -2.82
N GLU A 44 4.60 -4.08 -2.17
CA GLU A 44 4.15 -5.13 -1.27
C GLU A 44 3.48 -4.54 -0.02
N ASN A 45 2.37 -5.13 0.41
CA ASN A 45 1.74 -4.81 1.69
C ASN A 45 2.53 -5.40 2.85
N LYS A 46 3.74 -4.89 3.06
CA LYS A 46 4.66 -5.34 4.09
C LYS A 46 5.37 -4.16 4.71
N LEU A 47 5.47 -4.15 6.03
CA LEU A 47 6.27 -3.17 6.74
C LEU A 47 7.74 -3.38 6.41
N SER A 48 8.44 -2.29 6.08
CA SER A 48 9.88 -2.33 5.88
C SER A 48 10.56 -2.81 7.17
N SER A 49 11.52 -3.72 7.01
CA SER A 49 12.32 -4.16 8.15
C SER A 49 13.14 -2.99 8.67
N LYS A 50 13.25 -2.89 10.00
CA LYS A 50 14.17 -1.93 10.60
C LYS A 50 15.57 -2.23 10.09
N LYS A 51 16.24 -1.22 9.53
CA LYS A 51 17.65 -1.32 9.16
C LYS A 51 18.43 -1.64 10.43
N LYS A 52 19.00 -2.85 10.51
CA LYS A 52 19.97 -3.17 11.55
C LYS A 52 21.24 -2.41 11.20
N LEU A 53 21.71 -1.57 12.11
CA LEU A 53 23.04 -0.99 11.95
C LEU A 53 24.05 -2.14 12.01
N PRO A 54 25.10 -2.12 11.17
CA PRO A 54 26.18 -3.07 11.27
C PRO A 54 26.78 -3.05 12.68
N GLN A 55 27.16 -4.22 13.20
CA GLN A 55 27.78 -4.35 14.54
C GLN A 55 28.98 -3.40 14.71
N LEU A 56 29.72 -3.15 13.62
CA LEU A 56 30.87 -2.26 13.59
C LEU A 56 30.53 -0.80 13.90
N VAL A 57 29.33 -0.33 13.48
CA VAL A 57 28.86 1.03 13.79
C VAL A 57 28.67 1.20 15.30
N TYR A 58 28.19 0.16 15.99
CA TYR A 58 28.08 0.19 17.45
C TYR A 58 29.45 0.16 18.14
N PHE A 59 30.42 -0.61 17.61
CA PHE A 59 31.76 -0.74 18.18
C PHE A 59 32.55 0.58 18.18
N PHE A 60 32.44 1.39 17.13
CA PHE A 60 33.09 2.71 17.04
C PHE A 60 32.23 3.87 17.59
N SER A 61 31.08 3.57 18.21
CA SER A 61 30.21 4.58 18.84
C SER A 61 30.41 4.71 20.36
N ILE A 62 31.35 3.93 20.92
CA ILE A 62 31.91 4.06 22.28
C ILE A 62 33.18 4.89 22.19
#